data_AF-A0A1G9JVN3-F1
#
_entry.id   AF-A0A1G9JVN3-F1
#
_cell.length_a   1.000
_cell.length_b   1.000
_cell.length_c   1.000
_cell.angle_alpha   90.00
_cell.angle_beta   90.00
_cell.angle_gamma   90.00
#
_symmetry.space_group_name_H-M   'P 1'
#
loop_
_entity.id
_entity.type
_entity.pdbx_description
1 polymer ?
#
loop_
_entity_poly.entity_id
_entity_poly.type
_entity_poly.pdbx_seq_one_letter_code
_entity_poly.pdbx_strand_id
1 'polypeptide(L)'
;MKSDVVAVGEALRPLAERLGLAWASAQPAQGLALIETPQGLAIAGDPLRYGNPLVVDFATGRADHRRRFGGGRGQLVAKACGLGKGVTPRVVDATAGLGRDAFVLAGLGAPVLMLERMPAIFALLEDGLRRALGADAEIHDIAMRLQARWADAASDLAGAVVASGFEAQVIHLDPMFPHRDKSALVKKEMRVFRELAGDDDDAPRLLEAALDVATHRVAVKRPRRAPPIAGPRPAHVIETRTSRYDLYVHRSLR
;
A
#
# COMPACT_ATOMS: atom_id res chain seq x y z
N MET A 1 17.56 -3.61 -16.12
CA MET A 1 17.64 -2.29 -15.45
C MET A 1 16.32 -2.09 -14.75
N LYS A 2 16.32 -1.78 -13.44
CA LYS A 2 15.12 -1.25 -12.80
C LYS A 2 14.77 0.04 -13.54
N SER A 3 13.53 0.18 -13.99
CA SER A 3 13.11 1.41 -14.67
C SER A 3 12.90 2.47 -13.59
N ASP A 4 13.82 3.42 -13.49
CA ASP A 4 13.69 4.52 -12.54
C ASP A 4 12.63 5.50 -13.05
N VAL A 5 11.71 5.89 -12.16
CA VAL A 5 10.71 6.92 -12.46
C VAL A 5 11.41 8.28 -12.45
N VAL A 6 11.22 9.05 -13.51
CA VAL A 6 11.75 10.42 -13.61
C VAL A 6 10.67 11.41 -13.18
N ALA A 7 10.94 12.26 -12.21
CA ALA A 7 10.11 13.42 -11.87
C ALA A 7 10.29 14.51 -12.93
N VAL A 8 9.18 14.98 -13.50
CA VAL A 8 9.20 15.88 -14.66
C VAL A 8 8.65 17.25 -14.30
N GLY A 9 9.42 18.29 -14.64
CA GLY A 9 9.03 19.70 -14.48
C GLY A 9 9.63 20.34 -13.23
N GLU A 10 9.86 21.66 -13.29
CA GLU A 10 10.51 22.43 -12.22
C GLU A 10 9.78 22.33 -10.88
N ALA A 11 8.44 22.29 -10.89
CA ALA A 11 7.62 22.16 -9.69
C ALA A 11 7.91 20.86 -8.90
N LEU A 12 8.32 19.78 -9.59
CA LEU A 12 8.63 18.50 -8.97
C LEU A 12 10.10 18.35 -8.56
N ARG A 13 10.96 19.34 -8.84
CA ARG A 13 12.39 19.26 -8.48
C ARG A 13 12.63 19.11 -6.98
N PRO A 14 11.98 19.88 -6.07
CA PRO A 14 12.19 19.71 -4.63
C PRO A 14 11.69 18.35 -4.13
N LEU A 15 10.61 17.84 -4.72
CA LEU A 15 10.09 16.50 -4.42
C LEU A 15 11.09 15.42 -4.84
N ALA A 16 11.67 15.56 -6.03
CA ALA A 16 12.66 14.64 -6.56
C ALA A 16 13.91 14.60 -5.67
N GLU A 17 14.42 15.77 -5.26
CA GLU A 17 15.56 15.90 -4.35
C GLU A 17 15.26 15.25 -2.99
N ARG A 18 14.08 15.50 -2.40
CA ARG A 18 13.69 14.91 -1.11
C ARG A 18 13.57 13.38 -1.15
N LEU A 19 13.10 12.83 -2.26
CA LEU A 19 12.81 11.40 -2.41
C LEU A 19 13.89 10.63 -3.16
N GLY A 20 14.99 11.30 -3.57
CA GLY A 20 16.07 10.70 -4.34
C GLY A 20 15.64 10.21 -5.73
N LEU A 21 14.63 10.84 -6.34
CA LEU A 21 14.19 10.51 -7.71
C LEU A 21 15.05 11.24 -8.74
N ALA A 22 15.23 10.62 -9.91
CA ALA A 22 15.78 11.32 -11.07
C ALA A 22 14.83 12.47 -11.47
N TRP A 23 15.40 13.59 -11.91
CA TRP A 23 14.64 14.76 -12.34
C TRP A 23 15.00 15.16 -13.77
N ALA A 24 13.99 15.61 -14.52
CA ALA A 24 14.16 16.20 -15.84
C ALA A 24 13.18 17.35 -16.07
N SER A 25 13.59 18.35 -16.86
CA SER A 25 12.72 19.46 -17.24
C SER A 25 11.61 19.07 -18.22
N ALA A 26 11.80 17.99 -18.98
CA ALA A 26 10.85 17.47 -19.96
C ALA A 26 10.68 15.96 -19.81
N GLN A 27 9.53 15.45 -20.27
CA GLN A 27 9.19 14.04 -20.14
C GLN A 27 10.14 13.16 -20.97
N PRO A 28 10.66 12.05 -20.41
CA PRO A 28 11.51 11.14 -21.17
C PRO A 28 10.71 10.46 -22.30
N ALA A 29 11.40 10.17 -23.41
CA ALA A 29 10.81 9.50 -24.57
C ALA A 29 10.35 8.05 -24.28
N GLN A 30 10.91 7.43 -23.25
CA GLN A 30 10.60 6.06 -22.82
C GLN A 30 10.61 5.96 -21.29
N GLY A 31 9.94 4.94 -20.77
CA GLY A 31 9.87 4.66 -19.33
C GLY A 31 8.67 5.32 -18.64
N LEU A 32 8.80 5.46 -17.32
CA LEU A 32 7.77 6.02 -16.45
C LEU A 32 8.20 7.41 -15.98
N ALA A 33 7.24 8.32 -15.92
CA ALA A 33 7.40 9.68 -15.44
C ALA A 33 6.43 9.97 -14.30
N LEU A 34 6.91 10.65 -13.27
CA LEU A 34 6.09 11.27 -12.25
C LEU A 34 5.77 12.69 -12.72
N ILE A 35 4.50 12.98 -12.92
CA ILE A 35 4.00 14.21 -13.54
C ILE A 35 2.86 14.82 -12.70
N GLU A 36 2.70 16.14 -12.78
CA GLU A 36 1.50 16.82 -12.27
C GLU A 36 0.36 16.74 -13.28
N THR A 37 -0.85 16.50 -12.78
CA THR A 37 -2.08 16.49 -13.56
C THR A 37 -3.17 17.27 -12.82
N PRO A 38 -4.28 17.65 -13.47
CA PRO A 38 -5.41 18.26 -12.78
C PRO A 38 -6.01 17.39 -11.66
N GLN A 39 -5.77 16.07 -11.70
CA GLN A 39 -6.24 15.11 -10.69
C GLN A 39 -5.24 14.90 -9.54
N GLY A 40 -4.10 15.60 -9.57
CA GLY A 40 -3.00 15.45 -8.64
C GLY A 40 -1.76 14.84 -9.29
N LEU A 41 -0.84 14.37 -8.45
CA LEU A 41 0.38 13.72 -8.90
C LEU A 41 0.07 12.35 -9.52
N ALA A 42 0.72 12.03 -10.63
CA ALA A 42 0.49 10.79 -11.37
C ALA A 42 1.79 10.14 -11.84
N ILE A 43 1.81 8.80 -11.91
CA ILE A 43 2.82 8.08 -12.68
C ILE A 43 2.24 7.71 -14.04
N ALA A 44 2.88 8.16 -15.11
CA ALA A 44 2.47 7.90 -16.48
C ALA A 44 3.61 7.31 -17.30
N GLY A 45 3.27 6.65 -18.40
CA GLY A 45 4.18 6.19 -19.44
C GLY A 45 3.42 6.07 -20.75
N ASP A 46 3.96 5.35 -21.72
CA ASP A 46 3.24 5.03 -22.97
C ASP A 46 1.84 4.42 -22.68
N PRO A 47 0.73 5.07 -23.06
CA PRO A 47 -0.63 4.58 -22.82
C PRO A 47 -0.94 3.23 -23.48
N LEU A 48 -0.26 2.88 -24.56
CA LEU A 48 -0.38 1.56 -25.19
C LEU A 48 0.16 0.47 -24.26
N ARG A 49 1.27 0.77 -23.56
CA ARG A 49 1.94 -0.15 -22.64
C ARG A 49 1.33 -0.15 -21.23
N TYR A 50 1.15 1.02 -20.62
CA TYR A 50 0.81 1.20 -19.20
C TYR A 50 -0.63 1.65 -18.94
N GLY A 51 -1.35 2.10 -19.98
CA GLY A 51 -2.72 2.57 -19.85
C GLY A 51 -2.81 3.98 -19.26
N ASN A 52 -3.88 4.24 -18.50
CA ASN A 52 -4.10 5.54 -17.89
C ASN A 52 -3.05 5.84 -16.80
N PRO A 53 -2.71 7.13 -16.59
CA PRO A 53 -1.86 7.53 -15.49
C PRO A 53 -2.36 7.00 -14.15
N LEU A 54 -1.41 6.55 -13.33
CA LEU A 54 -1.66 6.02 -12.01
C LEU A 54 -1.72 7.17 -11.00
N VAL A 55 -2.86 7.35 -10.35
CA VAL A 55 -3.11 8.35 -9.32
C VAL A 55 -3.67 7.67 -8.08
N VAL A 56 -3.31 8.16 -6.88
CA VAL A 56 -4.00 7.78 -5.63
C VAL A 56 -5.20 8.69 -5.44
N ASP A 57 -6.40 8.12 -5.42
CA ASP A 57 -7.62 8.85 -5.10
C ASP A 57 -8.41 8.11 -4.03
N PHE A 58 -8.62 8.78 -2.90
CA PHE A 58 -9.38 8.29 -1.76
C PHE A 58 -10.82 8.82 -1.75
N ALA A 59 -11.12 9.89 -2.47
CA ALA A 59 -12.40 10.59 -2.40
C ALA A 59 -13.41 10.02 -3.40
N THR A 60 -12.98 9.54 -4.57
CA THR A 60 -13.90 9.14 -5.64
C THR A 60 -13.66 7.73 -6.18
N GLY A 61 -14.51 7.33 -7.14
CA GLY A 61 -14.33 6.12 -7.94
C GLY A 61 -14.31 4.82 -7.12
N ARG A 62 -13.25 4.02 -7.29
CA ARG A 62 -13.15 2.70 -6.66
C ARG A 62 -13.04 2.79 -5.13
N ALA A 63 -12.42 3.84 -4.59
CA ALA A 63 -12.28 4.03 -3.15
C ALA A 63 -13.63 4.36 -2.51
N ASP A 64 -14.37 5.33 -3.06
CA ASP A 64 -15.72 5.69 -2.59
C ASP A 64 -16.68 4.50 -2.67
N HIS A 65 -16.74 3.83 -3.82
CA HIS A 65 -17.59 2.66 -3.99
C HIS A 65 -17.26 1.55 -2.99
N ARG A 66 -15.96 1.27 -2.76
CA ARG A 66 -15.53 0.24 -1.80
C ARG A 66 -15.81 0.66 -0.35
N ARG A 67 -15.72 1.95 -0.01
CA ARG A 67 -16.11 2.48 1.31
C ARG A 67 -17.59 2.22 1.57
N ARG A 68 -18.45 2.62 0.62
CA ARG A 68 -19.92 2.60 0.78
C ARG A 68 -20.53 1.20 0.62
N PHE A 69 -20.01 0.40 -0.31
CA PHE A 69 -20.61 -0.87 -0.73
C PHE A 69 -19.68 -2.09 -0.60
N GLY A 70 -18.46 -1.91 -0.09
CA GLY A 70 -17.50 -3.01 0.05
C GLY A 70 -17.83 -4.02 1.15
N GLY A 71 -18.86 -3.78 1.97
CA GLY A 71 -19.27 -4.66 3.07
C GLY A 71 -18.67 -4.29 4.43
N GLY A 72 -18.06 -3.11 4.55
CA GLY A 72 -17.57 -2.55 5.82
C GLY A 72 -16.65 -3.51 6.58
N ARG A 73 -16.96 -3.75 7.87
CA ARG A 73 -16.22 -4.70 8.74
C ARG A 73 -16.36 -6.17 8.31
N GLY A 74 -17.26 -6.45 7.36
CA GLY A 74 -17.40 -7.75 6.71
C GLY A 74 -16.28 -8.06 5.70
N GLN A 75 -15.54 -7.04 5.24
CA GLN A 75 -14.45 -7.18 4.28
C GLN A 75 -13.35 -8.10 4.82
N LEU A 76 -12.73 -8.86 3.91
CA LEU A 76 -11.69 -9.83 4.27
C LEU A 76 -10.50 -9.16 4.97
N VAL A 77 -10.06 -7.99 4.49
CA VAL A 77 -8.98 -7.21 5.13
C VAL A 77 -9.36 -6.76 6.55
N ALA A 78 -10.59 -6.29 6.75
CA ALA A 78 -11.05 -5.86 8.06
C ALA A 78 -11.09 -7.04 9.06
N LYS A 79 -11.61 -8.19 8.62
CA LYS A 79 -11.60 -9.42 9.41
C LYS A 79 -10.20 -9.90 9.74
N ALA A 80 -9.30 -9.90 8.76
CA ALA A 80 -7.90 -10.32 8.92
C ALA A 80 -7.19 -9.47 9.97
N CYS A 81 -7.36 -8.14 9.86
CA CYS A 81 -6.79 -7.18 10.80
C CYS A 81 -7.54 -7.12 12.14
N GLY A 82 -8.56 -7.95 12.37
CA GLY A 82 -9.22 -8.07 13.67
C GLY A 82 -10.27 -6.99 13.96
N LEU A 83 -10.78 -6.29 12.95
CA LEU A 83 -11.88 -5.33 13.08
C LEU A 83 -13.22 -6.06 13.27
N GLY A 84 -13.42 -6.71 14.41
CA GLY A 84 -14.63 -7.46 14.75
C GLY A 84 -15.06 -7.25 16.21
N LYS A 85 -16.33 -7.52 16.51
CA LYS A 85 -16.87 -7.49 17.89
C LYS A 85 -16.59 -6.19 18.67
N GLY A 86 -16.63 -5.03 18.00
CA GLY A 86 -16.36 -3.72 18.62
C GLY A 86 -14.89 -3.31 18.70
N VAL A 87 -13.94 -4.22 18.40
CA VAL A 87 -12.49 -3.95 18.51
C VAL A 87 -11.97 -3.17 17.31
N THR A 88 -11.32 -2.04 17.49
CA THR A 88 -10.71 -1.26 16.40
C THR A 88 -9.21 -1.08 16.67
N PRO A 89 -8.35 -1.95 16.09
CA PRO A 89 -6.92 -1.93 16.38
C PRO A 89 -6.18 -0.83 15.61
N ARG A 90 -5.00 -0.50 16.10
CA ARG A 90 -3.99 0.30 15.39
C ARG A 90 -3.24 -0.61 14.41
N VAL A 91 -3.25 -0.25 13.14
CA VAL A 91 -2.70 -1.09 12.07
C VAL A 91 -1.48 -0.41 11.43
N VAL A 92 -0.42 -1.18 11.19
CA VAL A 92 0.65 -0.78 10.26
C VAL A 92 0.44 -1.55 8.97
N ASP A 93 0.20 -0.84 7.86
CA ASP A 93 0.26 -1.41 6.51
C ASP A 93 1.70 -1.27 6.01
N ALA A 94 2.46 -2.36 6.06
CA ALA A 94 3.89 -2.35 5.77
C ALA A 94 4.21 -2.45 4.26
N THR A 95 3.16 -2.47 3.43
CA THR A 95 3.23 -2.62 1.97
C THR A 95 2.15 -1.73 1.33
N ALA A 96 2.12 -0.46 1.73
CA ALA A 96 0.96 0.39 1.53
C ALA A 96 0.53 0.51 0.06
N GLY A 97 1.48 0.58 -0.87
CA GLY A 97 1.20 0.80 -2.28
C GLY A 97 0.37 2.06 -2.46
N LEU A 98 -0.83 1.91 -3.01
CA LEU A 98 -1.78 3.01 -3.21
C LEU A 98 -2.68 3.28 -2.00
N GLY A 99 -2.40 2.68 -0.84
CA GLY A 99 -3.17 2.86 0.39
C GLY A 99 -4.61 2.34 0.33
N ARG A 100 -4.96 1.46 -0.61
CA ARG A 100 -6.35 1.02 -0.83
C ARG A 100 -6.91 0.21 0.34
N ASP A 101 -6.11 -0.69 0.90
CA ASP A 101 -6.51 -1.51 2.04
C ASP A 101 -6.39 -0.70 3.34
N ALA A 102 -5.34 0.12 3.49
CA ALA A 102 -5.22 1.11 4.55
C ALA A 102 -6.42 2.07 4.65
N PHE A 103 -6.88 2.64 3.54
CA PHE A 103 -8.04 3.55 3.51
C PHE A 103 -9.33 2.86 3.92
N VAL A 104 -9.51 1.58 3.58
CA VAL A 104 -10.65 0.78 4.07
C VAL A 104 -10.56 0.61 5.58
N LEU A 105 -9.39 0.28 6.13
CA LEU A 105 -9.20 0.11 7.56
C LEU A 105 -9.45 1.42 8.32
N ALA A 106 -8.93 2.53 7.81
CA ALA A 106 -9.16 3.87 8.34
C ALA A 106 -10.63 4.29 8.26
N GLY A 107 -11.31 3.98 7.16
CA GLY A 107 -12.75 4.19 6.98
C GLY A 107 -13.62 3.40 7.97
N LEU A 108 -13.06 2.35 8.58
CA LEU A 108 -13.70 1.56 9.63
C LEU A 108 -13.27 1.96 11.04
N GLY A 109 -12.53 3.08 11.16
CA GLY A 109 -12.14 3.72 12.40
C GLY A 109 -10.73 3.40 12.88
N ALA A 110 -9.97 2.52 12.20
CA ALA A 110 -8.62 2.16 12.63
C ALA A 110 -7.63 3.31 12.37
N PRO A 111 -6.79 3.68 13.34
CA PRO A 111 -5.56 4.41 13.04
C PRO A 111 -4.65 3.53 12.20
N VAL A 112 -4.10 4.06 11.10
CA VAL A 112 -3.24 3.31 10.18
C VAL A 112 -1.96 4.07 9.86
N LEU A 113 -0.82 3.42 10.11
CA LEU A 113 0.48 3.83 9.60
C LEU A 113 0.79 3.07 8.31
N MET A 114 1.00 3.78 7.21
CA MET A 114 1.34 3.26 5.89
C MET A 114 2.83 3.42 5.64
N LEU A 115 3.51 2.31 5.34
CA LEU A 115 4.90 2.30 4.91
C LEU A 115 4.97 1.92 3.44
N GLU A 116 5.65 2.76 2.66
CA GLU A 116 5.93 2.51 1.25
C GLU A 116 7.41 2.78 0.99
N ARG A 117 8.07 1.86 0.29
CA ARG A 117 9.51 1.92 0.03
C ARG A 117 9.84 2.56 -1.31
N MET A 118 8.95 2.43 -2.29
CA MET A 118 9.14 2.96 -3.63
C MET A 118 8.88 4.47 -3.62
N PRO A 119 9.90 5.32 -3.86
CA PRO A 119 9.76 6.76 -3.64
C PRO A 119 8.67 7.38 -4.54
N ALA A 120 8.54 6.92 -5.79
CA ALA A 120 7.51 7.41 -6.70
C ALA A 120 6.09 7.02 -6.25
N ILE A 121 5.89 5.82 -5.71
CA ILE A 121 4.57 5.40 -5.19
C ILE A 121 4.26 6.13 -3.88
N PHE A 122 5.27 6.30 -3.02
CA PHE A 122 5.14 7.11 -1.82
C PHE A 122 4.73 8.56 -2.15
N ALA A 123 5.31 9.15 -3.20
CA ALA A 123 4.93 10.48 -3.67
C ALA A 123 3.45 10.55 -4.07
N LEU A 124 2.93 9.55 -4.80
CA LEU A 124 1.50 9.46 -5.12
C LEU A 124 0.65 9.32 -3.86
N LEU A 125 1.08 8.50 -2.89
CA LEU A 125 0.36 8.26 -1.64
C LEU A 125 0.27 9.53 -0.79
N GLU A 126 1.38 10.25 -0.66
CA GLU A 126 1.45 11.53 0.06
C GLU A 126 0.56 12.59 -0.62
N ASP A 127 0.57 12.65 -1.96
CA ASP A 127 -0.32 13.53 -2.72
C ASP A 127 -1.80 13.19 -2.53
N GLY A 128 -2.16 11.90 -2.63
CA GLY A 128 -3.51 11.43 -2.41
C GLY A 128 -4.02 11.73 -1.00
N LEU A 129 -3.18 11.55 0.01
CA LEU A 129 -3.52 11.85 1.40
C LEU A 129 -3.74 13.36 1.60
N ARG A 130 -2.87 14.20 1.04
CA ARG A 130 -3.02 15.66 1.10
C ARG A 130 -4.34 16.13 0.48
N ARG A 131 -4.71 15.59 -0.67
CA ARG A 131 -6.01 15.88 -1.32
C ARG A 131 -7.19 15.38 -0.49
N ALA A 132 -7.08 14.19 0.12
CA ALA A 132 -8.12 13.64 0.98
C ALA A 132 -8.35 14.50 2.25
N LEU A 133 -7.30 15.09 2.82
CA LEU A 133 -7.42 16.05 3.92
C LEU A 133 -8.15 17.35 3.53
N GLY A 134 -8.14 17.72 2.24
CA GLY A 134 -8.88 18.88 1.71
C GLY A 134 -10.25 18.54 1.11
N ALA A 135 -10.72 17.29 1.25
CA ALA A 135 -11.98 16.81 0.68
C ALA A 135 -13.18 17.11 1.61
N ASP A 136 -14.32 16.46 1.37
CA ASP A 136 -15.48 16.55 2.26
C ASP A 136 -15.17 15.99 3.67
N ALA A 137 -16.03 16.34 4.64
CA ALA A 137 -15.83 16.02 6.06
C ALA A 137 -15.66 14.51 6.33
N GLU A 138 -16.37 13.64 5.60
CA GLU A 138 -16.27 12.19 5.82
C GLU A 138 -14.89 11.68 5.39
N ILE A 139 -14.42 12.11 4.21
CA ILE A 139 -13.09 11.74 3.70
C ILE A 139 -11.98 12.35 4.55
N HIS A 140 -12.14 13.60 4.98
CA HIS A 140 -11.20 14.29 5.86
C HIS A 140 -10.99 13.50 7.15
N ASP A 141 -12.07 13.09 7.82
CA ASP A 141 -11.99 12.31 9.06
C ASP A 141 -11.25 10.98 8.86
N ILE A 142 -11.44 10.33 7.71
CA ILE A 142 -10.72 9.09 7.37
C ILE A 142 -9.24 9.38 7.16
N ALA A 143 -8.92 10.43 6.40
CA ALA A 143 -7.55 10.85 6.13
C ALA A 143 -6.79 11.23 7.42
N MET A 144 -7.46 11.82 8.41
CA MET A 144 -6.88 12.12 9.72
C MET A 144 -6.44 10.88 10.51
N ARG A 145 -6.92 9.68 10.16
CA ARG A 145 -6.47 8.41 10.76
C ARG A 145 -5.30 7.77 10.02
N LEU A 146 -4.87 8.35 8.91
CA LEU A 146 -3.80 7.84 8.05
C LEU A 146 -2.52 8.64 8.23
N GLN A 147 -1.43 7.93 8.52
CA GLN A 147 -0.07 8.47 8.48
C GLN A 147 0.70 7.73 7.39
N ALA A 148 1.43 8.44 6.53
CA ALA A 148 2.30 7.83 5.52
C ALA A 148 3.77 8.10 5.86
N ARG A 149 4.64 7.11 5.70
CA ARG A 149 6.10 7.29 5.78
C ARG A 149 6.81 6.53 4.67
N TRP A 150 7.82 7.19 4.09
CA TRP A 150 8.74 6.56 3.17
C TRP A 150 9.73 5.71 3.98
N ALA A 151 9.59 4.39 3.88
CA ALA A 151 10.41 3.44 4.60
C ALA A 151 10.33 2.06 3.93
N ASP A 152 11.43 1.32 4.00
CA ASP A 152 11.45 -0.09 3.64
C ASP A 152 11.24 -0.97 4.88
N ALA A 153 10.05 -1.56 4.98
CA ALA A 153 9.67 -2.41 6.10
C ALA A 153 10.47 -3.73 6.15
N ALA A 154 11.02 -4.23 5.03
CA ALA A 154 11.89 -5.41 5.08
C ALA A 154 13.24 -5.09 5.74
N SER A 155 13.69 -3.82 5.62
CA SER A 155 14.97 -3.36 6.15
C SER A 155 14.89 -2.78 7.56
N ASP A 156 13.89 -1.93 7.86
CA ASP A 156 13.77 -1.23 9.14
C ASP A 156 12.31 -0.93 9.55
N LEU A 157 11.50 -1.99 9.73
CA LEU A 157 10.12 -1.83 10.22
C LEU A 157 10.06 -1.26 11.64
N ALA A 158 10.91 -1.74 12.55
CA ALA A 158 10.90 -1.32 13.95
C ALA A 158 11.26 0.17 14.09
N GLY A 159 12.32 0.64 13.43
CA GLY A 159 12.71 2.05 13.43
C GLY A 159 11.64 2.93 12.79
N ALA A 160 11.03 2.49 11.68
CA ALA A 160 9.94 3.21 11.05
C ALA A 160 8.71 3.39 11.98
N VAL A 161 8.33 2.35 12.72
CA VAL A 161 7.21 2.39 13.69
C VAL A 161 7.55 3.29 14.88
N VAL A 162 8.74 3.15 15.47
CA VAL A 162 9.19 3.97 16.60
C VAL A 162 9.24 5.44 16.23
N ALA A 163 9.85 5.79 15.10
CA ALA A 163 9.94 7.17 14.65
C ALA A 163 8.59 7.77 14.23
N SER A 164 7.52 6.96 14.12
CA SER A 164 6.15 7.42 13.92
C SER A 164 5.40 7.68 15.23
N GLY A 165 5.94 7.27 16.39
CA GLY A 165 5.19 7.26 17.65
C GLY A 165 3.96 6.33 17.60
N PHE A 166 4.02 5.29 16.76
CA PHE A 166 2.88 4.41 16.48
C PHE A 166 3.01 3.08 17.22
N GLU A 167 1.89 2.51 17.66
CA GLU A 167 1.86 1.17 18.25
C GLU A 167 1.33 0.18 17.22
N ALA A 168 2.18 -0.77 16.81
CA ALA A 168 1.83 -1.79 15.82
C ALA A 168 1.06 -2.95 16.45
N GLN A 169 -0.21 -2.75 16.80
CA GLN A 169 -1.04 -3.86 17.30
C GLN A 169 -1.21 -4.94 16.24
N VAL A 170 -1.47 -4.50 15.01
CA VAL A 170 -1.62 -5.36 13.85
C VAL A 170 -0.68 -4.89 12.76
N ILE A 171 0.06 -5.82 12.14
CA ILE A 171 0.79 -5.53 10.91
C ILE A 171 0.09 -6.24 9.75
N HIS A 172 -0.28 -5.46 8.74
CA HIS A 172 -0.86 -5.93 7.49
C HIS A 172 0.23 -5.96 6.41
N LEU A 173 0.32 -7.09 5.70
CA LEU A 173 1.24 -7.32 4.59
C LEU A 173 0.46 -7.75 3.34
N ASP A 174 0.70 -7.12 2.21
CA ASP A 174 0.26 -7.49 0.86
C ASP A 174 1.43 -7.32 -0.13
N PRO A 175 2.57 -8.02 0.11
CA PRO A 175 3.71 -7.93 -0.80
C PRO A 175 3.30 -8.44 -2.18
N MET A 176 3.87 -7.85 -3.23
CA MET A 176 3.50 -8.26 -4.57
C MET A 176 3.95 -9.70 -4.81
N PHE A 177 3.00 -10.61 -4.98
CA PHE A 177 3.34 -12.00 -5.26
C PHE A 177 3.83 -12.14 -6.71
N PRO A 178 5.02 -12.72 -6.96
CA PRO A 178 5.52 -12.89 -8.32
C PRO A 178 4.54 -13.74 -9.13
N HIS A 179 3.90 -13.10 -10.10
CA HIS A 179 3.00 -13.78 -11.03
C HIS A 179 3.84 -14.59 -12.02
N ARG A 180 4.12 -15.85 -11.70
CA ARG A 180 4.84 -16.77 -12.60
C ARG A 180 4.03 -17.19 -13.82
N ASP A 181 2.74 -16.86 -13.88
CA ASP A 181 1.89 -17.24 -15.01
C ASP A 181 1.77 -16.12 -16.05
N LYS A 182 2.05 -16.52 -17.30
CA LYS A 182 1.93 -15.77 -18.56
C LYS A 182 0.49 -15.35 -18.91
N SER A 183 -0.27 -14.78 -17.98
CA SER A 183 -1.58 -14.21 -18.33
C SER A 183 -1.39 -12.82 -18.93
N ALA A 184 -1.66 -12.70 -20.23
CA ALA A 184 -1.56 -11.48 -21.03
C ALA A 184 -2.54 -10.35 -20.62
N LEU A 185 -3.35 -10.57 -19.57
CA LEU A 185 -4.46 -9.72 -19.16
C LEU A 185 -4.27 -9.10 -17.77
N VAL A 186 -3.02 -8.80 -17.43
CA VAL A 186 -2.77 -7.93 -16.30
C VAL A 186 -3.29 -6.54 -16.67
N LYS A 187 -4.24 -6.00 -15.89
CA LYS A 187 -4.73 -4.62 -16.05
C LYS A 187 -3.53 -3.69 -16.25
N LYS A 188 -3.56 -2.82 -17.25
CA LYS A 188 -2.39 -2.03 -17.64
C LYS A 188 -1.77 -1.26 -16.46
N GLU A 189 -2.61 -0.77 -15.54
CA GLU A 189 -2.23 -0.16 -14.24
C GLU A 189 -1.23 -1.02 -13.43
N MET A 190 -1.40 -2.34 -13.41
CA MET A 190 -0.53 -3.27 -12.67
C MET A 190 0.82 -3.52 -13.35
N ARG A 191 0.99 -3.11 -14.61
CA ARG A 191 2.30 -3.17 -15.28
C ARG A 191 3.26 -2.13 -14.71
N VAL A 192 2.75 -0.97 -14.29
CA VAL A 192 3.51 0.05 -13.56
C VAL A 192 4.11 -0.57 -12.29
N PHE A 193 3.29 -1.22 -11.47
CA PHE A 193 3.75 -1.86 -10.22
C PHE A 193 4.84 -2.92 -10.44
N ARG A 194 4.67 -3.77 -11.45
CA ARG A 194 5.68 -4.81 -11.77
C ARG A 194 7.01 -4.20 -12.18
N GLU A 195 6.97 -3.15 -12.98
CA GLU A 195 8.16 -2.48 -13.46
C GLU A 195 8.89 -1.74 -12.33
N LEU A 196 8.16 -1.27 -11.31
CA LEU A 196 8.74 -0.59 -10.15
C LEU A 196 9.24 -1.53 -9.06
N ALA A 197 8.48 -2.57 -8.70
CA ALA A 197 8.88 -3.42 -7.57
C ALA A 197 9.96 -4.46 -7.95
N GLY A 198 9.96 -4.95 -9.20
CA GLY A 198 10.82 -6.07 -9.59
C GLY A 198 10.39 -7.40 -8.95
N ASP A 199 11.35 -8.30 -8.73
CA ASP A 199 11.12 -9.56 -8.03
C ASP A 199 11.28 -9.33 -6.51
N ASP A 200 10.15 -9.26 -5.79
CA ASP A 200 10.07 -9.09 -4.32
C ASP A 200 10.53 -10.36 -3.59
N ASP A 201 11.84 -10.64 -3.64
CA ASP A 201 12.45 -11.83 -3.02
C ASP A 201 12.65 -11.69 -1.49
N ASP A 202 12.37 -10.50 -0.93
CA ASP A 202 12.55 -10.16 0.49
C ASP A 202 11.30 -10.40 1.36
N ALA A 203 10.23 -10.96 0.79
CA ALA A 203 9.01 -11.27 1.52
C ALA A 203 9.21 -12.10 2.82
N PRO A 204 10.13 -13.10 2.88
CA PRO A 204 10.44 -13.80 4.14
C PRO A 204 11.00 -12.88 5.23
N ARG A 205 11.88 -11.94 4.86
CA ARG A 205 12.47 -10.97 5.77
C ARG A 205 11.43 -9.97 6.27
N LEU A 206 10.53 -9.54 5.38
CA LEU A 206 9.39 -8.70 5.74
C LEU A 206 8.46 -9.40 6.75
N LEU A 207 8.17 -10.69 6.56
CA LEU A 207 7.36 -11.46 7.51
C LEU A 207 8.06 -11.56 8.87
N GLU A 208 9.36 -11.87 8.90
CA GLU A 208 10.15 -11.93 10.13
C GLU A 208 10.06 -10.60 10.90
N ALA A 209 10.39 -9.48 10.24
CA ALA A 209 10.30 -8.16 10.85
C ALA A 209 8.89 -7.84 11.37
N ALA A 210 7.85 -8.25 10.63
CA ALA A 210 6.47 -8.03 11.04
C ALA A 210 6.09 -8.83 12.29
N LEU A 211 6.57 -10.06 12.41
CA LEU A 211 6.33 -10.92 13.58
C LEU A 211 7.06 -10.39 14.82
N ASP A 212 8.24 -9.79 14.64
CA ASP A 212 9.00 -9.20 15.74
C ASP A 212 8.36 -7.91 16.27
N VAL A 213 7.74 -7.11 15.39
CA VAL A 213 7.20 -5.79 15.73
C VAL A 213 5.73 -5.84 16.16
N ALA A 214 4.93 -6.77 15.63
CA ALA A 214 3.49 -6.80 15.88
C ALA A 214 3.19 -7.24 17.31
N THR A 215 2.46 -6.42 18.07
CA THR A 215 2.14 -6.78 19.47
C THR A 215 1.00 -7.80 19.58
N HIS A 216 0.16 -7.96 18.55
CA HIS A 216 -0.97 -8.90 18.58
C HIS A 216 -1.01 -9.87 17.42
N ARG A 217 -0.93 -9.40 16.16
CA ARG A 217 -0.98 -10.29 14.99
C ARG A 217 -0.37 -9.67 13.73
N VAL A 218 0.04 -10.56 12.83
CA VAL A 218 0.39 -10.24 11.44
C VAL A 218 -0.66 -10.86 10.52
N ALA A 219 -1.17 -10.06 9.58
CA ALA A 219 -2.16 -10.46 8.59
C ALA A 219 -1.56 -10.34 7.18
N VAL A 220 -1.32 -11.48 6.53
CA VAL A 220 -0.65 -11.53 5.22
C VAL A 220 -1.62 -11.90 4.11
N LYS A 221 -1.91 -10.97 3.22
CA LYS A 221 -2.74 -11.18 2.04
C LYS A 221 -1.99 -12.02 1.01
N ARG A 222 -2.65 -13.03 0.44
CA ARG A 222 -2.12 -13.88 -0.62
C ARG A 222 -3.20 -14.26 -1.63
N PRO A 223 -2.85 -14.53 -2.91
CA PRO A 223 -3.74 -15.26 -3.80
C PRO A 223 -4.11 -16.62 -3.18
N ARG A 224 -5.36 -17.07 -3.33
CA ARG A 224 -5.87 -18.27 -2.64
C ARG A 224 -4.98 -19.51 -2.79
N ARG A 225 -4.36 -19.68 -3.96
CA ARG A 225 -3.52 -20.85 -4.32
C ARG A 225 -2.02 -20.62 -4.15
N ALA A 226 -1.57 -19.43 -3.77
CA ALA A 226 -0.15 -19.18 -3.57
C ALA A 226 0.35 -19.93 -2.32
N PRO A 227 1.61 -20.39 -2.27
CA PRO A 227 2.20 -20.89 -1.03
C PRO A 227 2.25 -19.77 0.03
N PRO A 228 2.26 -20.06 1.33
CA PRO A 228 2.58 -19.05 2.35
C PRO A 228 3.94 -18.40 2.10
N ILE A 229 4.24 -17.28 2.76
CA ILE A 229 5.60 -16.72 2.76
C ILE A 229 6.51 -17.75 3.49
N ALA A 230 7.73 -17.95 3.01
CA ALA A 230 8.67 -18.84 3.70
C ALA A 230 8.92 -18.34 5.13
N GLY A 231 8.82 -19.23 6.11
CA GLY A 231 8.83 -18.86 7.53
C GLY A 231 7.92 -19.78 8.36
N PRO A 232 7.46 -19.32 9.53
CA PRO A 232 6.52 -20.09 10.34
C PRO A 232 5.21 -20.37 9.59
N ARG A 233 4.47 -21.39 10.01
CA ARG A 233 3.14 -21.65 9.45
C ARG A 233 2.12 -20.68 10.06
N PRO A 234 1.16 -20.15 9.26
CA PRO A 234 0.08 -19.34 9.82
C PRO A 234 -0.79 -20.18 10.77
N ALA A 235 -1.24 -19.56 11.85
CA ALA A 235 -2.11 -20.18 12.84
C ALA A 235 -3.54 -20.37 12.28
N HIS A 236 -4.00 -19.41 11.49
CA HIS A 236 -5.31 -19.43 10.86
C HIS A 236 -5.23 -18.89 9.43
N VAL A 237 -6.18 -19.31 8.61
CA VAL A 237 -6.36 -18.78 7.26
C VAL A 237 -7.82 -18.37 7.11
N ILE A 238 -8.05 -17.17 6.59
CA ILE A 238 -9.39 -16.75 6.16
C ILE A 238 -9.37 -16.50 4.66
N GLU A 239 -10.34 -17.05 3.94
CA GLU A 239 -10.29 -17.05 2.47
C GLU A 239 -11.60 -16.68 1.79
N THR A 240 -11.45 -16.29 0.54
CA THR A 240 -12.52 -16.03 -0.44
C THR A 240 -12.22 -16.84 -1.69
N ARG A 241 -13.06 -16.71 -2.72
CA ARG A 241 -12.85 -17.39 -4.00
C ARG A 241 -11.50 -17.03 -4.64
N THR A 242 -10.98 -15.82 -4.47
CA THR A 242 -9.76 -15.37 -5.20
C THR A 242 -8.57 -15.11 -4.29
N SER A 243 -8.80 -14.69 -3.05
CA SER A 243 -7.76 -14.22 -2.14
C SER A 243 -7.92 -14.85 -0.76
N ARG A 244 -6.83 -14.94 0.00
CA ARG A 244 -6.82 -15.36 1.39
C ARG A 244 -5.93 -14.47 2.23
N TYR A 245 -6.08 -14.56 3.54
CA TYR A 245 -5.16 -14.01 4.52
C TYR A 245 -4.62 -15.11 5.41
N ASP A 246 -3.29 -15.20 5.45
CA ASP A 246 -2.53 -16.04 6.38
C ASP A 246 -2.32 -15.22 7.67
N LEU A 247 -2.82 -15.73 8.81
CA LEU A 247 -2.81 -15.01 10.09
C LEU A 247 -1.82 -15.64 11.06
N TYR A 248 -0.94 -14.79 11.61
CA TYR A 248 0.02 -15.14 12.66
C TYR A 248 -0.39 -14.39 13.92
N VAL A 249 -0.70 -15.11 14.99
CA VAL A 249 -1.33 -14.52 16.19
C VAL A 249 -0.42 -14.70 17.39
N HIS A 250 0.00 -13.60 18.00
CA HIS A 250 0.74 -13.59 19.26
C HIS A 250 -0.21 -13.58 20.45
N ARG A 251 -1.27 -12.76 20.39
CA ARG A 251 -2.29 -12.67 21.44
C ARG A 251 -3.62 -12.10 20.92
N SER A 252 -4.67 -12.23 21.72
CA SER A 252 -5.99 -11.68 21.37
C SER A 252 -5.99 -10.16 21.43
N LEU A 253 -6.60 -9.53 20.42
CA LEU A 253 -7.07 -8.15 20.52
C LEU A 253 -8.27 -8.18 21.49
N ARG A 254 -8.21 -7.43 22.59
CA ARG A 254 -9.28 -7.33 23.60
C ARG A 254 -10.01 -6.01 23.43
#